data_AF-A0A7W1J6J5-F1
#
_entry.id   AF-A0A7W1J6J5-F1
#
_cell.length_a   1.000
_cell.length_b   1.000
_cell.length_c   1.000
_cell.angle_alpha   90.00
_cell.angle_beta   90.00
_cell.angle_gamma   90.00
#
_symmetry.space_group_name_H-M   'P 1'
#
loop_
_entity.id
_entity.type
_entity.pdbx_description
1 polymer ?
#
loop_
_entity_poly.entity_id
_entity_poly.type
_entity_poly.pdbx_seq_one_letter_code
_entity_poly.pdbx_strand_id
1 'polypeptide(L)'
;MNEFRESLLLIITTPIYIIVIGAEILFSYFHQKNYYSTKGIFANIYLSALNFGLDILVRGICLLVLNYFYQFQFFRIENQWAYWLVLLIAQDFMYYWLHRVDHYCRLFWAVHVT
;
A
#
# COMPACT_ATOMS: atom_id res chain seq x y z
N MET A 1 -12.59 -12.24 -2.03
CA MET A 1 -12.96 -12.52 -0.62
C MET A 1 -11.95 -11.95 0.38
N ASN A 2 -10.64 -11.96 0.09
CA ASN A 2 -9.63 -11.35 0.96
C ASN A 2 -9.74 -9.82 1.05
N GLU A 3 -9.90 -9.13 -0.07
CA GLU A 3 -10.15 -7.67 -0.15
C GLU A 3 -11.30 -7.17 0.74
N PHE A 4 -12.40 -7.92 0.77
CA PHE A 4 -13.56 -7.60 1.63
C PHE A 4 -13.24 -7.78 3.11
N ARG A 5 -12.46 -8.81 3.46
CA ARG A 5 -12.05 -9.08 4.84
C ARG A 5 -11.04 -8.03 5.32
N GLU A 6 -10.13 -7.61 4.46
CA GLU A 6 -9.17 -6.53 4.75
C GLU A 6 -9.86 -5.19 4.97
N SER A 7 -10.81 -4.84 4.09
CA SER A 7 -11.62 -3.63 4.25
C SER A 7 -12.45 -3.66 5.54
N LEU A 8 -13.05 -4.81 5.85
CA LEU A 8 -13.81 -5.00 7.08
C LEU A 8 -12.92 -4.88 8.32
N LEU A 9 -11.71 -5.47 8.29
CA LEU A 9 -10.73 -5.33 9.35
C LEU A 9 -10.37 -3.86 9.56
N LEU A 10 -10.02 -3.13 8.50
CA LEU A 10 -9.68 -1.71 8.60
C LEU A 10 -10.83 -0.88 9.19
N ILE A 11 -12.07 -1.09 8.74
CA ILE A 11 -13.24 -0.37 9.24
C ILE A 11 -13.50 -0.65 10.72
N ILE A 12 -13.24 -1.88 11.18
CA ILE A 12 -13.44 -2.26 12.58
C ILE A 12 -12.27 -1.81 13.46
N THR A 13 -11.02 -2.01 13.02
CA THR A 13 -9.83 -1.75 13.85
C THR A 13 -9.49 -0.28 13.94
N THR A 14 -9.73 0.51 12.88
CA THR A 14 -9.44 1.95 12.88
C THR A 14 -10.13 2.71 14.01
N PRO A 15 -11.46 2.59 14.24
CA PRO A 15 -12.11 3.27 15.36
C PRO A 15 -11.62 2.74 16.72
N ILE A 16 -11.29 1.45 16.83
CA ILE A 16 -10.71 0.88 18.05
C ILE A 16 -9.37 1.55 18.36
N TYR A 17 -8.48 1.69 17.37
CA TYR A 17 -7.19 2.37 17.55
C TYR A 17 -7.37 3.85 17.91
N ILE A 18 -8.32 4.55 17.28
CA ILE A 18 -8.64 5.94 17.63
C ILE A 18 -9.07 6.05 19.10
N ILE A 19 -9.92 5.15 19.58
CA ILE A 19 -10.38 5.13 20.97
C ILE A 19 -9.22 4.85 21.92
N VAL A 20 -8.40 3.84 21.63
CA VAL A 20 -7.27 3.45 22.50
C VAL A 20 -6.22 4.57 22.58
N ILE A 21 -5.81 5.12 21.43
CA ILE A 21 -4.85 6.23 21.37
C ILE A 21 -5.43 7.47 22.06
N GLY A 22 -6.71 7.78 21.82
CA GLY A 22 -7.39 8.89 22.48
C GLY A 22 -7.43 8.73 24.01
N ALA A 23 -7.73 7.53 24.50
CA ALA A 23 -7.71 7.20 25.92
C ALA A 23 -6.31 7.34 26.52
N GLU A 24 -5.26 6.92 25.78
CA GLU A 24 -3.86 7.06 26.21
C GLU A 24 -3.44 8.54 26.30
N ILE A 25 -3.83 9.36 25.31
CA ILE A 25 -3.58 10.81 25.32
C ILE A 25 -4.26 11.47 26.53
N LEU A 26 -5.54 11.15 26.78
CA LEU A 26 -6.28 11.67 27.92
C LEU A 26 -5.67 11.23 29.25
N PHE A 27 -5.33 9.95 29.37
CA PHE A 27 -4.66 9.42 30.56
C PHE A 27 -3.32 10.12 30.83
N SER A 28 -2.52 10.32 29.78
CA SER A 28 -1.24 11.05 29.83
C SER A 28 -1.44 12.48 30.33
N TYR A 29 -2.47 13.16 29.82
CA TYR A 29 -2.81 14.53 30.24
C TYR A 29 -3.24 14.59 31.72
N PHE A 30 -4.15 13.73 32.15
CA PHE A 30 -4.65 13.74 33.53
C PHE A 30 -3.58 13.38 34.56
N HIS A 31 -2.67 12.47 34.23
CA HIS A 31 -1.60 12.04 35.13
C HIS A 31 -0.31 12.85 34.98
N GLN A 32 -0.34 13.97 34.23
CA GLN A 32 0.82 14.81 33.92
C GLN A 32 2.04 14.01 33.43
N LYS A 33 1.77 12.93 32.70
CA LYS A 33 2.80 12.12 32.05
C LYS A 33 3.08 12.75 30.69
N ASN A 34 4.35 12.91 30.34
CA ASN A 34 4.76 13.47 29.05
C ASN A 34 4.98 12.35 28.01
N TYR A 35 4.07 11.38 27.90
CA TYR A 35 4.21 10.27 26.95
C TYR A 35 4.08 10.73 25.49
N TYR A 36 3.32 11.80 25.24
CA TYR A 36 3.21 12.43 23.94
C TYR A 36 3.91 13.79 23.93
N SER A 37 4.77 13.98 22.94
CA SER A 37 5.33 15.28 22.59
C SER A 37 4.61 15.83 21.37
N THR A 38 4.28 17.13 21.38
CA THR A 38 3.71 17.82 20.21
C THR A 38 4.59 17.64 18.97
N LYS A 39 5.92 17.76 19.12
CA LYS A 39 6.88 17.51 18.03
C LYS A 39 6.79 16.07 17.51
N GLY A 40 6.63 15.10 18.41
CA GLY A 40 6.49 13.68 18.06
C GLY A 40 5.18 13.41 17.31
N ILE A 41 4.08 14.04 17.70
CA ILE A 41 2.79 13.94 16.99
C ILE A 41 2.91 14.52 15.58
N PHE A 42 3.45 15.73 15.44
CA PHE A 42 3.62 16.35 14.12
C PHE A 42 4.56 15.55 13.22
N ALA A 43 5.66 14.98 13.77
CA ALA A 43 6.55 14.12 13.01
C ALA A 43 5.83 12.85 12.52
N ASN A 44 5.04 12.21 13.36
CA ASN A 44 4.25 11.02 12.98
C ASN A 44 3.21 11.34 11.91
N ILE A 45 2.47 12.45 12.05
CA ILE A 45 1.49 12.88 11.05
C ILE A 45 2.18 13.17 9.72
N TYR A 46 3.31 13.90 9.75
CA TYR A 46 4.07 14.24 8.55
C TYR A 46 4.58 13.00 7.82
N LEU A 47 5.21 12.06 8.54
CA LEU A 47 5.73 10.82 7.95
C LEU A 47 4.60 9.93 7.43
N SER A 48 3.47 9.85 8.13
CA SER A 48 2.30 9.10 7.68
C SER A 48 1.70 9.69 6.40
N ALA A 49 1.57 11.02 6.34
CA ALA A 49 1.08 11.71 5.16
C ALA A 49 2.02 11.55 3.96
N LEU A 50 3.33 11.61 4.17
CA LEU A 50 4.32 11.36 3.12
C LEU A 50 4.23 9.93 2.59
N ASN A 51 4.16 8.93 3.48
CA ASN A 51 4.02 7.53 3.08
C ASN A 51 2.73 7.29 2.28
N PHE A 52 1.61 7.83 2.74
CA PHE A 52 0.34 7.75 2.03
C PHE A 52 0.40 8.45 0.67
N GLY A 53 1.02 9.63 0.61
CA GLY A 53 1.23 10.37 -0.63
C GLY A 53 2.09 9.61 -1.63
N LEU A 54 3.17 8.98 -1.17
CA LEU A 54 4.04 8.14 -2.00
C LEU A 54 3.29 6.90 -2.52
N ASP A 55 2.48 6.23 -1.70
CA ASP A 55 1.67 5.08 -2.13
C ASP A 55 0.70 5.47 -3.26
N ILE A 56 -0.06 6.57 -3.08
CA ILE A 56 -0.95 7.08 -4.12
C ILE A 56 -0.17 7.46 -5.38
N LEU A 57 0.95 8.16 -5.24
CA LEU A 57 1.76 8.61 -6.37
C LEU A 57 2.28 7.44 -7.18
N VAL A 58 2.84 6.41 -6.53
CA VAL A 58 3.37 5.23 -7.21
C VAL A 58 2.25 4.46 -7.90
N ARG A 59 1.11 4.22 -7.22
CA ARG A 59 -0.06 3.57 -7.84
C ARG A 59 -0.60 4.36 -9.03
N GLY A 60 -0.67 5.68 -8.90
CA GLY A 60 -1.09 6.57 -9.97
C GLY A 60 -0.17 6.49 -11.18
N ILE A 61 1.16 6.53 -10.98
CA ILE A 61 2.15 6.37 -12.04
C ILE A 61 1.99 5.00 -12.71
N CYS A 62 1.86 3.92 -11.94
CA CYS A 62 1.64 2.58 -12.50
C CYS A 62 0.39 2.52 -13.38
N LEU A 63 -0.73 3.07 -12.92
CA LEU A 63 -1.97 3.12 -13.71
C LEU A 63 -1.82 3.97 -14.98
N LEU A 64 -1.13 5.11 -14.91
CA LEU A 64 -0.87 5.96 -16.08
C LEU A 64 -0.01 5.24 -17.11
N VAL A 65 1.05 4.56 -16.68
CA VAL A 65 1.92 3.76 -17.56
C VAL A 65 1.14 2.62 -18.19
N LEU A 66 0.35 1.86 -17.41
CA LEU A 66 -0.49 0.79 -17.93
C LEU A 66 -1.50 1.31 -18.96
N ASN A 67 -2.18 2.42 -18.66
CA ASN A 67 -3.14 3.03 -19.58
C ASN A 67 -2.47 3.54 -20.86
N TYR A 68 -1.28 4.12 -20.75
CA TYR A 68 -0.49 4.52 -21.91
C TYR A 68 -0.11 3.33 -22.79
N PHE A 69 0.29 2.20 -22.22
CA PHE A 69 0.61 1.01 -23.01
C PHE A 69 -0.61 0.27 -23.55
N TYR A 70 -1.76 0.38 -22.88
CA TYR A 70 -3.01 -0.24 -23.31
C TYR A 70 -3.48 0.25 -24.70
N GLN A 71 -3.12 1.47 -25.11
CA GLN A 71 -3.41 1.97 -26.46
C GLN A 71 -2.65 1.22 -27.57
N PHE A 72 -1.55 0.52 -27.22
CA PHE A 72 -0.74 -0.28 -28.14
C PHE A 72 -1.07 -1.78 -28.09
N GLN A 73 -2.26 -2.14 -27.58
CA GLN A 73 -2.69 -3.54 -27.57
C GLN A 73 -2.74 -4.11 -29.00
N PHE A 74 -2.14 -5.29 -29.19
CA PHE A 74 -2.09 -5.96 -30.49
C PHE A 74 -3.39 -6.71 -30.83
N PHE A 75 -4.06 -7.24 -29.81
CA PHE A 75 -5.31 -7.98 -29.94
C PHE A 75 -6.14 -7.84 -28.67
N ARG A 76 -7.47 -7.98 -28.82
CA ARG A 76 -8.41 -7.97 -27.71
C ARG A 76 -8.95 -9.38 -27.50
N ILE A 77 -8.88 -9.86 -26.26
CA ILE A 77 -9.41 -11.17 -25.90
C ILE A 77 -10.87 -10.98 -25.45
N GLU A 78 -11.83 -11.40 -26.27
CA GLU A 78 -13.26 -11.25 -25.96
C GLU A 78 -13.79 -12.36 -25.04
N ASN A 79 -13.19 -13.56 -25.11
CA ASN A 79 -13.59 -14.66 -24.25
C ASN A 79 -13.07 -14.44 -22.82
N GLN A 80 -14.01 -14.31 -21.87
CA GLN A 80 -13.70 -14.02 -20.46
C GLN A 80 -12.73 -15.05 -19.82
N TRP A 81 -12.88 -16.34 -20.13
CA TRP A 81 -12.07 -17.40 -19.52
C TRP A 81 -10.66 -17.39 -20.09
N ALA A 82 -10.54 -17.19 -21.41
CA ALA A 82 -9.25 -17.02 -22.05
C ALA A 82 -8.54 -15.75 -21.55
N TYR A 83 -9.27 -14.65 -21.35
CA TYR A 83 -8.71 -13.42 -20.79
C TYR A 83 -8.10 -13.66 -19.41
N TRP A 84 -8.86 -14.26 -18.49
CA TRP A 84 -8.38 -14.55 -17.13
C TRP A 84 -7.20 -15.53 -17.12
N LEU A 85 -7.23 -16.57 -17.95
CA LEU A 85 -6.13 -17.53 -18.06
C LEU A 85 -4.84 -16.86 -18.55
N VAL A 86 -4.93 -16.07 -19.62
CA VAL A 86 -3.78 -15.33 -20.17
C VAL A 86 -3.29 -14.30 -19.16
N LEU A 87 -4.20 -13.57 -18.52
CA LEU A 87 -3.86 -12.58 -17.50
C LEU A 87 -3.11 -13.21 -16.33
N LEU A 88 -3.59 -14.35 -15.81
CA LEU A 88 -2.94 -15.06 -14.70
C LEU A 88 -1.51 -15.46 -15.08
N ILE A 89 -1.33 -16.10 -16.23
CA ILE A 89 -0.01 -16.56 -16.68
C ILE A 89 0.93 -15.37 -16.93
N ALA A 90 0.45 -14.33 -17.61
CA ALA A 90 1.24 -13.14 -17.90
C ALA A 90 1.63 -12.38 -16.64
N GLN A 91 0.70 -12.25 -15.69
CA GLN A 91 0.93 -11.60 -14.40
C GLN A 91 2.00 -12.34 -13.61
N ASP A 92 1.88 -13.66 -13.47
CA ASP A 92 2.87 -14.48 -12.75
C ASP A 92 4.25 -14.41 -13.40
N PHE A 93 4.31 -14.46 -14.74
CA PHE A 93 5.57 -14.34 -15.48
C PHE A 93 6.23 -12.97 -15.29
N MET A 94 5.46 -11.87 -15.37
CA MET A 94 5.97 -10.53 -15.10
C MET A 94 6.41 -10.36 -13.65
N TYR A 95 5.65 -10.91 -12.71
CA TYR A 95 5.98 -10.88 -11.28
C TYR A 95 7.27 -11.66 -10.98
N TYR A 96 7.50 -12.79 -11.64
CA TYR A 96 8.77 -13.52 -11.53
C TYR A 96 9.97 -12.65 -11.94
N TRP A 97 9.86 -11.92 -13.05
CA TRP A 97 10.94 -11.03 -13.49
C TRP A 97 11.15 -9.85 -12.55
N LEU A 98 10.06 -9.24 -12.07
CA LEU A 98 10.14 -8.21 -11.03
C LEU A 98 10.91 -8.74 -9.80
N HIS A 99 10.46 -9.88 -9.26
CA HIS A 99 11.08 -10.51 -8.10
C HIS A 99 12.55 -10.87 -8.34
N ARG A 100 12.88 -11.37 -9.54
CA ARG A 100 14.28 -11.65 -9.92
C ARG A 100 15.12 -10.38 -9.97
N VAL A 101 14.59 -9.29 -10.53
CA VAL A 101 15.28 -7.99 -10.57
C VAL A 101 15.50 -7.46 -9.16
N ASP A 102 14.55 -7.65 -8.25
CA ASP A 102 14.69 -7.27 -6.85
C ASP A 102 15.85 -8.00 -6.17
N HIS A 103 16.10 -9.27 -6.50
CA HIS A 103 17.26 -10.01 -5.98
C HIS A 103 18.59 -9.64 -6.66
N TYR A 104 18.56 -9.15 -7.90
CA TYR A 104 19.76 -8.84 -8.66
C TYR A 104 20.25 -7.40 -8.49
N CYS A 105 19.32 -6.45 -8.31
CA CYS A 105 19.62 -5.03 -8.20
C CYS A 105 19.48 -4.55 -6.75
N ARG A 106 20.58 -4.06 -6.18
CA ARG A 106 20.62 -3.62 -4.77
C ARG A 106 19.62 -2.51 -4.43
N LEU A 107 19.25 -1.67 -5.40
CA LEU A 107 18.25 -0.62 -5.21
C LEU A 107 16.85 -1.19 -5.00
N PHE A 108 16.47 -2.21 -5.79
CA PHE A 108 15.18 -2.86 -5.65
C PHE A 108 15.16 -3.87 -4.49
N TRP A 109 16.31 -4.46 -4.17
CA TRP A 109 16.51 -5.24 -2.95
C TRP A 109 16.31 -4.42 -1.67
N ALA A 110 16.69 -3.14 -1.66
CA ALA A 110 16.60 -2.28 -0.49
C ALA A 110 15.16 -2.09 0.03
N VAL A 111 14.15 -2.37 -0.79
CA VAL A 111 12.73 -2.40 -0.37
C VAL A 111 12.43 -3.58 0.56
N HIS A 112 13.19 -4.67 0.45
CA HIS A 112 12.98 -5.92 1.21
C HIS A 112 13.81 -6.01 2.49
N VAL A 113 14.85 -5.18 2.65
CA VAL A 113 15.66 -5.13 3.86
C VAL A 113 15.29 -3.89 4.65
N THR A 114 14.35 -4.10 5.57
CA THR A 114 13.98 -3.19 6.65
C THR A 114 14.39 -3.77 8.00
#